data_AF-A0A6L3VG27-F1
#
_entry.id   AF-A0A6L3VG27-F1
#
_cell.length_a   1.000
_cell.length_b   1.000
_cell.length_c   1.000
_cell.angle_alpha   90.00
_cell.angle_beta   90.00
_cell.angle_gamma   90.00
#
_symmetry.space_group_name_H-M   'P 1'
#
loop_
_entity.id
_entity.type
_entity.pdbx_description
1 polymer ?
#
loop_
_entity_poly.entity_id
_entity_poly.type
_entity_poly.pdbx_seq_one_letter_code
_entity_poly.pdbx_strand_id
1 'polypeptide(L)'
;MAYGVAAYVLWGLFPLYWPLLKPAGALEILAHRIMWSLVAVAVVLAAARNWGWIRALTVRKAGLLAAAALVITANWGTYIYAVNSGHTIEAALGYFINPLISVVFGVVIFRERLRAGQWAAVGLGAAAVVVLTADYGRLPWIALVLAFSFGTYGLLKKFASMPSAESLAVETAVMFVPALVSVLVLAGRGDAAFGHHGAGHAALLAGAGIVTAIPLMLFNAAAIRLPMSAIGMLQYLAPVLQFLIGLLVQGEEMPPSRWAGFLLVWLALVALTWDGVRAGRRARVPETDAVPETAH
;
A
#
# COMPACT_ATOMS: atom_id res chain seq x y z
N MET A 1 9.49 10.05 14.10
CA MET A 1 10.29 9.73 12.89
C MET A 1 10.68 8.26 12.84
N ALA A 2 11.39 7.73 13.85
CA ALA A 2 11.85 6.33 13.88
C ALA A 2 10.75 5.28 13.59
N TYR A 3 9.57 5.41 14.21
CA TYR A 3 8.43 4.51 13.93
C TYR A 3 8.02 4.49 12.45
N GLY A 4 7.98 5.66 11.80
CA GLY A 4 7.61 5.76 10.39
C GLY A 4 8.67 5.14 9.48
N VAL A 5 9.94 5.43 9.73
CA VAL A 5 11.05 4.80 9.00
C VAL A 5 11.00 3.29 9.16
N ALA A 6 10.87 2.78 10.39
CA ALA A 6 10.79 1.35 10.65
C ALA A 6 9.61 0.68 9.93
N ALA A 7 8.43 1.32 9.91
CA ALA A 7 7.26 0.81 9.19
C ALA A 7 7.54 0.64 7.69
N TYR A 8 8.05 1.69 7.03
CA TYR A 8 8.29 1.65 5.59
C TYR A 8 9.51 0.80 5.21
N VAL A 9 10.52 0.68 6.09
CA VAL A 9 11.61 -0.28 5.90
C VAL A 9 11.06 -1.71 5.93
N LEU A 10 10.28 -2.07 6.96
CA LEU A 10 9.73 -3.42 7.07
C LEU A 10 8.84 -3.78 5.86
N TRP A 11 7.99 -2.86 5.40
CA TRP A 11 7.25 -3.05 4.15
C TRP A 11 8.15 -3.16 2.92
N GLY A 12 9.24 -2.40 2.88
CA GLY A 12 10.24 -2.47 1.83
C GLY A 12 10.95 -3.83 1.78
N LEU A 13 11.11 -4.52 2.91
CA LEU A 13 11.78 -5.81 3.02
C LEU A 13 10.88 -7.02 2.68
N PHE A 14 9.59 -6.81 2.43
CA PHE A 14 8.66 -7.88 2.07
C PHE A 14 9.12 -8.77 0.90
N PRO A 15 9.81 -8.26 -0.15
CA PRO A 15 10.30 -9.12 -1.22
C PRO A 15 11.37 -10.14 -0.80
N LEU A 16 11.98 -9.97 0.38
CA LEU A 16 12.89 -10.98 0.96
C LEU A 16 12.12 -12.07 1.72
N TYR A 17 10.92 -11.76 2.21
CA TYR A 17 10.14 -12.66 3.06
C TYR A 17 9.29 -13.64 2.24
N TRP A 18 8.56 -13.16 1.23
CA TRP A 18 7.64 -14.02 0.46
C TRP A 18 8.32 -15.21 -0.25
N PRO A 19 9.55 -15.08 -0.81
CA PRO A 19 10.24 -16.22 -1.39
C PRO A 19 10.58 -17.34 -0.39
N LEU A 20 10.72 -17.01 0.91
CA LEU A 20 10.99 -18.01 1.97
C LEU A 20 9.78 -18.92 2.24
N LEU A 21 8.60 -18.53 1.78
CA LEU A 21 7.38 -19.31 1.93
C LEU A 21 7.17 -20.29 0.78
N LYS A 22 8.07 -20.33 -0.21
CA LYS A 22 8.02 -21.39 -1.23
C LYS A 22 8.24 -22.76 -0.54
N PRO A 23 7.49 -23.80 -0.93
CA PRO A 23 6.68 -23.90 -2.15
C PRO A 23 5.23 -23.41 -2.04
N ALA A 24 4.79 -22.81 -0.92
CA ALA A 24 3.43 -22.30 -0.78
C ALA A 24 3.08 -21.32 -1.91
N GLY A 25 1.91 -21.53 -2.53
CA GLY A 25 1.41 -20.66 -3.58
C GLY A 25 1.00 -19.28 -3.06
N ALA A 26 0.93 -18.28 -3.93
CA ALA A 26 0.54 -16.92 -3.55
C ALA A 26 -0.84 -16.86 -2.87
N LEU A 27 -1.79 -17.71 -3.29
CA LEU A 27 -3.12 -17.81 -2.68
C LEU A 27 -3.06 -18.36 -1.25
N GLU A 28 -2.24 -19.39 -1.00
CA GLU A 28 -2.06 -19.97 0.33
C GLU A 28 -1.39 -18.98 1.28
N ILE A 29 -0.34 -18.31 0.82
CA ILE A 29 0.37 -17.26 1.58
C ILE A 29 -0.61 -16.14 1.94
N LEU A 30 -1.41 -15.68 0.97
CA LEU A 30 -2.41 -14.63 1.20
C LEU A 30 -3.45 -15.05 2.23
N ALA A 31 -3.95 -16.28 2.14
CA ALA A 31 -4.95 -16.79 3.07
C ALA A 31 -4.42 -16.85 4.51
N HIS A 32 -3.23 -17.42 4.71
CA HIS A 32 -2.56 -17.43 6.01
C HIS A 32 -2.28 -16.01 6.50
N ARG A 33 -1.78 -15.12 5.63
CA ARG A 33 -1.57 -13.72 5.96
C ARG A 33 -2.84 -13.05 6.48
N ILE A 34 -4.00 -13.28 5.85
CA ILE A 34 -5.30 -12.73 6.29
C ILE A 34 -5.70 -13.29 7.65
N MET A 35 -5.70 -14.63 7.80
CA MET A 35 -6.11 -15.31 9.02
C MET A 35 -5.27 -14.88 10.22
N TRP A 36 -3.94 -14.88 10.07
CA TRP A 36 -3.02 -14.49 11.14
C TRP A 36 -2.99 -12.98 11.39
N SER A 37 -3.29 -12.15 10.38
CA SER A 37 -3.48 -10.71 10.59
C SER A 37 -4.72 -10.44 11.45
N LEU A 38 -5.83 -11.16 11.23
CA LEU A 38 -7.02 -11.03 12.08
C LEU A 38 -6.69 -11.36 13.53
N VAL A 39 -5.95 -12.46 13.77
CA VAL A 39 -5.50 -12.84 15.12
C VAL A 39 -4.63 -11.74 15.72
N ALA A 40 -3.62 -11.25 14.98
CA ALA A 40 -2.72 -10.20 15.47
C ALA A 40 -3.47 -8.90 15.81
N VAL A 41 -4.38 -8.46 14.95
CA VAL A 41 -5.17 -7.24 15.16
C VAL A 41 -6.16 -7.43 16.31
N ALA A 42 -6.78 -8.60 16.45
CA ALA A 42 -7.65 -8.91 17.58
C ALA A 42 -6.90 -8.82 18.92
N VAL A 43 -5.66 -9.33 18.98
CA VAL A 43 -4.80 -9.20 20.18
C VAL A 43 -4.51 -7.73 20.48
N VAL A 44 -4.18 -6.92 19.47
CA VAL A 44 -3.92 -5.48 19.64
C VAL A 44 -5.16 -4.74 20.16
N LEU A 45 -6.33 -5.01 19.58
CA LEU A 45 -7.58 -4.38 19.99
C LEU A 45 -8.03 -4.84 21.39
N ALA A 46 -7.82 -6.11 21.72
CA ALA A 46 -8.07 -6.65 23.06
C ALA A 46 -7.19 -5.95 24.11
N ALA A 47 -5.91 -5.76 23.82
CA ALA A 47 -4.98 -5.04 24.69
C ALA A 47 -5.35 -3.56 24.85
N ALA A 48 -5.84 -2.92 23.78
CA ALA A 48 -6.33 -1.54 23.81
C ALA A 48 -7.63 -1.36 24.61
N ARG A 49 -8.34 -2.46 24.92
CA ARG A 49 -9.64 -2.49 25.65
C ARG A 49 -10.71 -1.57 25.08
N ASN A 50 -10.60 -1.17 23.82
CA ASN A 50 -11.53 -0.25 23.17
C ASN A 50 -12.36 -1.01 22.13
N TRP A 51 -13.50 -1.54 22.54
CA TRP A 51 -14.45 -2.25 21.67
C TRP A 51 -15.68 -1.41 21.28
N GLY A 52 -15.71 -0.13 21.68
CA GLY A 52 -16.81 0.78 21.39
C GLY A 52 -17.03 1.02 19.89
N TRP A 53 -15.98 0.85 19.09
CA TRP A 53 -16.02 1.00 17.62
C TRP A 53 -16.98 0.01 16.95
N ILE A 54 -17.22 -1.16 17.53
CA ILE A 54 -18.14 -2.17 16.98
C ILE A 54 -19.56 -1.58 16.93
N ARG A 55 -19.99 -0.87 17.97
CA ARG A 55 -21.30 -0.22 18.00
C ARG A 55 -21.40 0.96 17.04
N ALA A 56 -20.27 1.58 16.71
CA ALA A 56 -20.18 2.67 15.73
C ALA A 56 -20.13 2.17 14.27
N LEU A 57 -20.10 0.85 14.04
CA LEU A 57 -20.09 0.24 12.72
C LEU A 57 -21.50 0.22 12.13
N THR A 58 -21.79 1.20 11.28
CA THR A 58 -23.04 1.24 10.52
C THR A 58 -22.99 0.30 9.31
N VAL A 59 -24.14 -0.11 8.79
CA VAL A 59 -24.24 -0.93 7.56
C VAL A 59 -23.48 -0.30 6.40
N ARG A 60 -23.57 1.03 6.24
CA ARG A 60 -22.83 1.77 5.23
C ARG A 60 -21.31 1.65 5.41
N LYS A 61 -20.80 1.80 6.64
CA LYS A 61 -19.36 1.63 6.92
C LYS A 61 -18.92 0.20 6.70
N ALA A 62 -19.71 -0.79 7.11
CA ALA A 62 -19.44 -2.20 6.88
C ALA A 62 -19.36 -2.51 5.37
N GLY A 63 -20.29 -2.00 4.56
CA GLY A 63 -20.26 -2.17 3.10
C GLY A 63 -19.02 -1.54 2.44
N LEU A 64 -18.63 -0.34 2.87
CA LEU A 64 -17.41 0.31 2.39
C LEU A 64 -16.14 -0.47 2.77
N LEU A 65 -16.08 -0.99 4.01
CA LEU A 65 -14.95 -1.78 4.49
C LEU A 65 -14.90 -3.17 3.84
N ALA A 66 -16.05 -3.78 3.53
CA ALA A 66 -16.09 -5.02 2.77
C ALA A 66 -15.57 -4.82 1.34
N ALA A 67 -15.98 -3.75 0.66
CA ALA A 67 -15.41 -3.38 -0.64
C ALA A 67 -13.91 -3.10 -0.54
N ALA A 68 -13.47 -2.38 0.50
CA ALA A 68 -12.06 -2.12 0.76
C ALA A 68 -11.28 -3.42 0.97
N ALA A 69 -11.85 -4.39 1.68
CA ALA A 69 -11.27 -5.71 1.94
C ALA A 69 -11.05 -6.52 0.66
N LEU A 70 -12.00 -6.50 -0.27
CA LEU A 70 -11.84 -7.15 -1.58
C LEU A 70 -10.70 -6.52 -2.38
N VAL A 71 -10.68 -5.19 -2.45
CA VAL A 71 -9.69 -4.44 -3.21
C VAL A 71 -8.28 -4.62 -2.63
N ILE A 72 -8.12 -4.55 -1.30
CA ILE A 72 -6.81 -4.74 -0.66
C ILE A 72 -6.35 -6.20 -0.72
N THR A 73 -7.27 -7.16 -0.71
CA THR A 73 -6.94 -8.58 -0.94
C THR A 73 -6.38 -8.79 -2.34
N ALA A 74 -7.00 -8.21 -3.36
CA ALA A 74 -6.49 -8.25 -4.73
C ALA A 74 -5.10 -7.59 -4.83
N ASN A 75 -4.89 -6.46 -4.14
CA ASN A 75 -3.59 -5.80 -4.07
C ASN A 75 -2.53 -6.73 -3.46
N TRP A 76 -2.79 -7.27 -2.27
CA TRP A 76 -1.85 -8.13 -1.55
C TRP A 76 -1.56 -9.42 -2.30
N GLY A 77 -2.57 -10.06 -2.88
CA GLY A 77 -2.40 -11.25 -3.70
C GLY A 77 -1.54 -10.97 -4.93
N THR A 78 -1.81 -9.87 -5.64
CA THR A 78 -1.01 -9.45 -6.80
C THR A 78 0.42 -9.14 -6.40
N TYR A 79 0.64 -8.51 -5.25
CA TYR A 79 1.98 -8.22 -4.74
C TYR A 79 2.77 -9.49 -4.38
N ILE A 80 2.15 -10.42 -3.66
CA ILE A 80 2.79 -11.70 -3.31
C ILE A 80 3.12 -12.49 -4.58
N TYR A 81 2.18 -12.54 -5.54
CA TYR A 81 2.39 -13.14 -6.85
C TYR A 81 3.58 -12.49 -7.57
N ALA A 82 3.60 -11.16 -7.67
CA ALA A 82 4.64 -10.44 -8.37
C ALA A 82 6.03 -10.75 -7.80
N VAL A 83 6.19 -10.69 -6.48
CA VAL A 83 7.46 -11.03 -5.82
C VAL A 83 7.84 -12.49 -6.07
N ASN A 84 6.92 -13.43 -5.89
CA ASN A 84 7.24 -14.85 -5.99
C ASN A 84 7.53 -15.30 -7.43
N SER A 85 7.02 -14.55 -8.42
CA SER A 85 7.22 -14.75 -9.85
C SER A 85 8.31 -13.87 -10.47
N GLY A 86 9.14 -13.17 -9.68
CA GLY A 86 10.26 -12.37 -10.19
C GLY A 86 9.86 -11.10 -10.94
N HIS A 87 8.77 -10.47 -10.50
CA HIS A 87 8.25 -9.19 -11.00
C HIS A 87 8.19 -8.14 -9.88
N THR A 88 9.13 -8.17 -8.94
CA THR A 88 9.25 -7.21 -7.83
C THR A 88 9.51 -5.80 -8.33
N ILE A 89 10.29 -5.62 -9.42
CA ILE A 89 10.50 -4.29 -10.00
C ILE A 89 9.18 -3.74 -10.55
N GLU A 90 8.37 -4.55 -11.24
CA GLU A 90 7.05 -4.13 -11.72
C GLU A 90 6.11 -3.79 -10.54
N ALA A 91 6.21 -4.52 -9.43
CA ALA A 91 5.46 -4.20 -8.22
C ALA A 91 5.87 -2.85 -7.60
N ALA A 92 7.18 -2.59 -7.48
CA ALA A 92 7.72 -1.33 -6.99
C ALA A 92 7.27 -0.14 -7.85
N LEU A 93 7.23 -0.32 -9.17
CA LEU A 93 6.69 0.67 -10.10
C LEU A 93 5.22 1.01 -9.79
N GLY A 94 4.38 0.00 -9.56
CA GLY A 94 2.98 0.23 -9.18
C GLY A 94 2.85 1.11 -7.94
N TYR A 95 3.68 0.85 -6.93
CA TYR A 95 3.72 1.66 -5.71
C TYR A 95 4.31 3.06 -5.92
N PHE A 96 5.22 3.27 -6.88
CA PHE A 96 5.64 4.60 -7.28
C PHE A 96 4.54 5.38 -8.02
N ILE A 97 3.63 4.70 -8.72
CA ILE A 97 2.50 5.32 -9.43
C ILE A 97 1.36 5.73 -8.47
N ASN A 98 1.26 5.12 -7.28
CA ASN A 98 0.21 5.38 -6.28
C ASN A 98 -0.12 6.86 -6.01
N PRO A 99 0.87 7.76 -5.80
CA PRO A 99 0.56 9.17 -5.53
C PRO A 99 -0.13 9.84 -6.72
N LEU A 100 0.22 9.44 -7.95
CA LEU A 100 -0.40 9.98 -9.17
C LEU A 100 -1.85 9.53 -9.29
N ILE A 101 -2.15 8.25 -9.03
CA ILE A 101 -3.53 7.75 -9.00
C ILE A 101 -4.35 8.44 -7.92
N SER A 102 -3.75 8.68 -6.75
CA SER A 102 -4.40 9.39 -5.66
C SER A 102 -4.76 10.83 -6.05
N VAL A 103 -3.88 11.52 -6.79
CA VAL A 103 -4.14 12.84 -7.38
C VAL A 103 -5.28 12.78 -8.39
N VAL A 104 -5.28 11.80 -9.29
CA VAL A 104 -6.37 11.60 -10.27
C VAL A 104 -7.72 11.40 -9.57
N PHE A 105 -7.79 10.57 -8.53
CA PHE A 105 -9.02 10.42 -7.74
C PHE A 105 -9.41 11.69 -6.98
N GLY A 106 -8.44 12.48 -6.50
CA GLY A 106 -8.66 13.84 -5.99
C GLY A 106 -9.49 14.70 -6.94
N VAL A 107 -9.10 14.73 -8.21
CA VAL A 107 -9.79 15.50 -9.25
C VAL A 107 -11.15 14.92 -9.60
N VAL A 108 -11.20 13.63 -9.92
CA VAL A 108 -12.41 13.03 -10.49
C VAL A 108 -13.51 12.93 -9.44
N ILE A 109 -13.17 12.58 -8.20
CA ILE A 109 -14.14 12.29 -7.15
C ILE A 109 -14.40 13.52 -6.28
N PHE A 110 -13.36 14.24 -5.86
CA PHE A 110 -13.50 15.39 -4.97
C PHE A 110 -13.55 16.73 -5.72
N ARG A 111 -13.44 16.72 -7.07
CA ARG A 111 -13.45 17.91 -7.92
C ARG A 111 -12.40 18.94 -7.51
N GLU A 112 -11.26 18.47 -7.01
CA GLU A 112 -10.14 19.32 -6.65
C GLU A 112 -9.53 19.96 -7.90
N ARG A 113 -9.23 21.26 -7.83
CA ARG A 113 -8.52 21.96 -8.90
C ARG A 113 -7.03 21.68 -8.80
N LEU A 114 -6.48 21.01 -9.80
CA LEU A 114 -5.04 20.76 -9.87
C LEU A 114 -4.27 22.00 -10.31
N ARG A 115 -3.06 22.10 -9.77
CA ARG A 115 -2.03 23.02 -10.27
C ARG A 115 -1.42 22.43 -11.54
N ALA A 116 -0.90 23.29 -12.41
CA ALA A 116 -0.24 22.87 -13.65
C ALA A 116 0.87 21.83 -13.41
N GLY A 117 1.61 21.95 -12.31
CA GLY A 117 2.65 20.98 -11.92
C GLY A 117 2.13 19.58 -11.61
N GLN A 118 0.95 19.46 -11.00
CA GLN A 118 0.31 18.17 -10.73
C GLN A 118 -0.17 17.51 -12.03
N TRP A 119 -0.73 18.29 -12.96
CA TRP A 119 -1.08 17.79 -14.30
C TRP A 119 0.14 17.32 -15.09
N ALA A 120 1.25 18.07 -15.03
CA ALA A 120 2.51 17.65 -15.64
C ALA A 120 3.01 16.32 -15.04
N ALA A 121 2.94 16.15 -13.72
CA ALA A 121 3.29 14.89 -13.06
C ALA A 121 2.40 13.71 -13.52
N VAL A 122 1.09 13.93 -13.63
CA VAL A 122 0.16 12.90 -14.15
C VAL A 122 0.50 12.54 -15.60
N GLY A 123 0.80 13.54 -16.45
CA GLY A 123 1.22 13.32 -17.83
C GLY A 123 2.51 12.52 -17.95
N LEU A 124 3.51 12.81 -17.11
CA LEU A 124 4.76 12.04 -17.03
C LEU A 124 4.53 10.59 -16.60
N GLY A 125 3.64 10.36 -15.62
CA GLY A 125 3.25 9.02 -15.21
C GLY A 125 2.54 8.23 -16.32
N ALA A 126 1.63 8.88 -17.06
CA ALA A 126 0.97 8.27 -18.21
C ALA A 126 1.97 7.92 -19.31
N ALA A 127 2.92 8.82 -19.61
CA ALA A 127 4.00 8.55 -20.56
C ALA A 127 4.87 7.36 -20.12
N ALA A 128 5.18 7.25 -18.82
CA ALA A 128 5.93 6.12 -18.30
C ALA A 128 5.21 4.78 -18.55
N VAL A 129 3.90 4.72 -18.31
CA VAL A 129 3.09 3.51 -18.59
C VAL A 129 3.12 3.17 -20.08
N VAL A 130 3.04 4.15 -20.98
CA VAL A 130 3.13 3.92 -22.43
C VAL A 130 4.49 3.36 -22.83
N VAL A 131 5.58 3.97 -22.37
CA VAL A 131 6.95 3.51 -22.65
C VAL A 131 7.16 2.06 -22.19
N LEU A 132 6.70 1.75 -20.98
CA LEU A 132 6.82 0.39 -20.41
C LEU A 132 5.90 -0.62 -21.10
N THR A 133 4.73 -0.19 -21.58
CA THR A 133 3.84 -1.05 -22.36
C THR A 133 4.46 -1.42 -23.70
N ALA A 134 5.08 -0.44 -24.38
CA ALA A 134 5.76 -0.67 -25.65
C ALA A 134 6.94 -1.65 -25.48
N ASP A 135 7.67 -1.54 -24.37
CA ASP A 135 8.78 -2.44 -24.04
C ASP A 135 8.34 -3.86 -23.69
N TYR A 136 7.37 -4.01 -22.79
CA TYR A 136 6.94 -5.31 -22.31
C TYR A 136 6.19 -6.11 -23.39
N GLY A 137 5.78 -5.44 -24.49
CA GLY A 137 4.83 -6.00 -25.46
C GLY A 137 3.44 -6.27 -24.87
N ARG A 138 3.23 -5.87 -23.62
CA ARG A 138 2.00 -6.04 -22.84
C ARG A 138 1.87 -4.89 -21.86
N LEU A 139 0.64 -4.62 -21.43
CA LEU A 139 0.40 -3.65 -20.37
C LEU A 139 1.13 -4.09 -19.08
N PRO A 140 1.76 -3.17 -18.32
CA PRO A 140 2.34 -3.46 -17.00
C PRO A 140 1.23 -3.67 -15.97
N TRP A 141 0.50 -4.78 -16.12
CA TRP A 141 -0.75 -5.03 -15.40
C TRP A 141 -0.52 -5.19 -13.90
N ILE A 142 0.64 -5.67 -13.45
CA ILE A 142 0.93 -5.80 -12.01
C ILE A 142 1.02 -4.39 -11.42
N ALA A 143 1.78 -3.51 -12.07
CA ALA A 143 1.92 -2.12 -11.63
C ALA A 143 0.57 -1.40 -11.60
N LEU A 144 -0.24 -1.58 -12.65
CA LEU A 144 -1.56 -0.96 -12.76
C LEU A 144 -2.54 -1.50 -11.73
N VAL A 145 -2.65 -2.82 -11.56
CA VAL A 145 -3.52 -3.43 -10.55
C VAL A 145 -3.12 -2.93 -9.17
N LEU A 146 -1.83 -2.92 -8.83
CA LEU A 146 -1.37 -2.41 -7.53
C LEU A 146 -1.70 -0.93 -7.35
N ALA A 147 -1.47 -0.10 -8.38
CA ALA A 147 -1.70 1.34 -8.30
C ALA A 147 -3.18 1.70 -8.12
N PHE A 148 -4.04 1.12 -8.96
CA PHE A 148 -5.47 1.39 -8.93
C PHE A 148 -6.15 0.77 -7.71
N SER A 149 -5.78 -0.45 -7.32
CA SER A 149 -6.35 -1.09 -6.12
C SER A 149 -5.96 -0.31 -4.86
N PHE A 150 -4.71 0.11 -4.71
CA PHE A 150 -4.30 0.86 -3.53
C PHE A 150 -4.95 2.25 -3.47
N GLY A 151 -5.04 2.96 -4.60
CA GLY A 151 -5.77 4.24 -4.67
C GLY A 151 -7.25 4.08 -4.32
N THR A 152 -7.90 3.03 -4.84
CA THR A 152 -9.32 2.73 -4.57
C THR A 152 -9.53 2.35 -3.12
N TYR A 153 -8.64 1.55 -2.55
CA TYR A 153 -8.63 1.23 -1.12
C TYR A 153 -8.54 2.49 -0.27
N GLY A 154 -7.61 3.40 -0.58
CA GLY A 154 -7.47 4.68 0.11
C GLY A 154 -8.74 5.55 0.04
N LEU A 155 -9.42 5.55 -1.11
CA LEU A 155 -10.69 6.25 -1.30
C LEU A 155 -11.80 5.67 -0.44
N LEU A 156 -11.99 4.34 -0.45
CA LEU A 156 -12.99 3.65 0.36
C LEU A 156 -12.75 3.86 1.86
N LYS A 157 -11.47 3.80 2.28
CA LYS A 157 -11.05 4.08 3.65
C LYS A 157 -11.36 5.51 4.08
N LYS A 158 -11.13 6.49 3.20
CA LYS A 158 -11.47 7.90 3.44
C LYS A 158 -12.98 8.07 3.65
N PHE A 159 -13.81 7.37 2.87
CA PHE A 159 -15.27 7.40 3.06
C PHE A 159 -15.76 6.64 4.30
N ALA A 160 -15.10 5.54 4.69
CA ALA A 160 -15.45 4.79 5.88
C ALA A 160 -15.16 5.58 7.18
N SER A 161 -14.13 6.45 7.16
CA SER A 161 -13.72 7.32 8.27
C SER A 161 -13.63 6.55 9.60
N MET A 162 -12.85 5.47 9.56
CA MET A 162 -12.60 4.59 10.70
C MET A 162 -11.08 4.51 10.93
N PRO A 163 -10.61 4.49 12.19
CA PRO A 163 -9.20 4.37 12.45
C PRO A 163 -8.65 3.02 11.93
N SER A 164 -7.35 3.00 11.66
CA SER A 164 -6.73 1.97 10.82
C SER A 164 -6.76 0.56 11.42
N ALA A 165 -6.71 0.42 12.75
CA ALA A 165 -6.71 -0.88 13.40
C ALA A 165 -8.12 -1.52 13.35
N GLU A 166 -9.14 -0.73 13.65
CA GLU A 166 -10.55 -1.13 13.64
C GLU A 166 -11.01 -1.47 12.22
N SER A 167 -10.65 -0.66 11.23
CA SER A 167 -10.97 -0.97 9.83
C SER A 167 -10.31 -2.27 9.37
N LEU A 168 -9.04 -2.48 9.74
CA LEU A 168 -8.29 -3.67 9.35
C LEU A 168 -8.86 -4.93 10.01
N ALA A 169 -9.35 -4.82 11.23
CA ALA A 169 -10.08 -5.90 11.89
C ALA A 169 -11.33 -6.29 11.11
N VAL A 170 -12.13 -5.31 10.66
CA VAL A 170 -13.31 -5.56 9.83
C VAL A 170 -12.91 -6.16 8.48
N GLU A 171 -11.90 -5.60 7.81
CA GLU A 171 -11.42 -6.07 6.50
C GLU A 171 -10.95 -7.52 6.55
N THR A 172 -10.12 -7.84 7.55
CA THR A 172 -9.61 -9.21 7.73
C THR A 172 -10.69 -10.18 8.23
N ALA A 173 -11.67 -9.72 9.02
CA ALA A 173 -12.81 -10.53 9.42
C ALA A 173 -13.73 -10.86 8.22
N VAL A 174 -13.99 -9.90 7.34
CA VAL A 174 -14.76 -10.11 6.10
C VAL A 174 -14.07 -11.15 5.21
N MET A 175 -12.74 -11.06 5.08
CA MET A 175 -11.96 -11.96 4.25
C MET A 175 -11.59 -13.28 4.93
N PHE A 176 -11.88 -13.45 6.21
CA PHE A 176 -11.54 -14.66 6.97
C PHE A 176 -12.21 -15.90 6.40
N VAL A 177 -13.52 -15.84 6.12
CA VAL A 177 -14.25 -16.99 5.58
C VAL A 177 -13.71 -17.40 4.20
N PRO A 178 -13.55 -16.49 3.21
CA PRO A 178 -12.89 -16.84 1.95
C PRO A 178 -11.48 -17.40 2.12
N ALA A 179 -10.67 -16.85 3.04
CA ALA A 179 -9.32 -17.33 3.31
C ALA A 179 -9.31 -18.74 3.94
N LEU A 180 -10.22 -19.01 4.88
CA LEU A 180 -10.36 -20.33 5.47
C LEU A 180 -10.81 -21.37 4.44
N VAL A 181 -11.81 -21.02 3.62
CA VAL A 181 -12.28 -21.89 2.54
C VAL A 181 -11.15 -22.21 1.55
N SER A 182 -10.33 -21.22 1.16
CA SER A 182 -9.22 -21.47 0.24
C SER A 182 -8.17 -22.42 0.83
N VAL A 183 -7.82 -22.27 2.12
CA VAL A 183 -6.91 -23.20 2.80
C VAL A 183 -7.50 -24.60 2.89
N LEU A 184 -8.78 -24.74 3.23
CA LEU A 184 -9.44 -26.05 3.31
C LEU A 184 -9.52 -26.74 1.94
N VAL A 185 -9.78 -25.99 0.86
CA VAL A 185 -9.78 -26.52 -0.51
C VAL A 185 -8.38 -26.98 -0.92
N LEU A 186 -7.35 -26.20 -0.62
CA LEU A 186 -5.95 -26.59 -0.90
C LEU A 186 -5.56 -27.84 -0.11
N ALA A 187 -5.92 -27.91 1.17
CA ALA A 187 -5.67 -29.07 2.01
C ALA A 187 -6.40 -30.32 1.48
N GLY A 188 -7.67 -30.18 1.07
CA GLY A 188 -8.45 -31.27 0.49
C GLY A 188 -7.92 -31.80 -0.84
N ARG A 189 -7.18 -30.98 -1.60
CA ARG A 189 -6.50 -31.38 -2.85
C ARG A 189 -5.10 -31.96 -2.63
N GLY A 190 -4.54 -31.83 -1.43
CA GLY A 190 -3.14 -32.17 -1.15
C GLY A 190 -2.14 -31.11 -1.65
N ASP A 191 -2.62 -29.92 -2.03
CA ASP A 191 -1.80 -28.82 -2.55
C ASP A 191 -1.32 -27.86 -1.45
N ALA A 192 -1.74 -28.05 -0.20
CA ALA A 192 -1.36 -27.18 0.92
C ALA A 192 0.10 -27.42 1.35
N ALA A 193 0.88 -26.35 1.42
CA ALA A 193 2.23 -26.39 1.98
C ALA A 193 2.22 -26.34 3.52
N PHE A 194 1.19 -25.71 4.12
CA PHE A 194 1.07 -25.56 5.56
C PHE A 194 0.99 -26.92 6.27
N GLY A 195 1.90 -27.16 7.22
CA GLY A 195 1.99 -28.43 7.94
C GLY A 195 2.70 -29.56 7.20
N HIS A 196 3.01 -29.39 5.91
CA HIS A 196 3.64 -30.41 5.07
C HIS A 196 5.15 -30.20 4.83
N HIS A 197 5.66 -28.99 5.06
CA HIS A 197 7.09 -28.65 4.93
C HIS A 197 7.79 -28.36 6.28
N GLY A 198 7.29 -28.99 7.35
CA GLY A 198 7.85 -28.89 8.70
C GLY A 198 7.38 -27.67 9.50
N ALA A 199 7.66 -27.72 10.81
CA ALA A 199 7.19 -26.70 11.77
C ALA A 199 7.76 -25.29 11.47
N GLY A 200 8.98 -25.20 10.94
CA GLY A 200 9.59 -23.93 10.56
C GLY A 200 8.82 -23.21 9.45
N HIS A 201 8.44 -23.93 8.39
CA HIS A 201 7.62 -23.37 7.31
C HIS A 201 6.24 -22.96 7.81
N ALA A 202 5.60 -23.78 8.65
CA ALA A 202 4.31 -23.44 9.24
C ALA A 202 4.42 -22.17 10.11
N ALA A 203 5.49 -22.02 10.88
CA ALA A 203 5.77 -20.83 11.67
C ALA A 203 6.00 -19.59 10.79
N LEU A 204 6.68 -19.72 9.64
CA LEU A 204 6.81 -18.63 8.66
C LEU A 204 5.45 -18.26 8.03
N LEU A 205 4.61 -19.23 7.67
CA LEU A 205 3.25 -18.92 7.17
C LEU A 205 2.41 -18.21 8.24
N ALA A 206 2.51 -18.65 9.50
CA ALA A 206 1.86 -17.97 10.63
C ALA A 206 2.41 -16.56 10.86
N GLY A 207 3.73 -16.40 10.74
CA GLY A 207 4.45 -15.14 10.85
C GLY A 207 4.04 -14.11 9.80
N ALA A 208 3.48 -14.51 8.65
CA ALA A 208 3.07 -13.58 7.59
C ALA A 208 2.04 -12.54 8.09
N GLY A 209 1.15 -12.93 8.99
CA GLY A 209 0.20 -12.01 9.63
C GLY A 209 0.90 -11.02 10.57
N ILE A 210 1.84 -11.50 11.37
CA ILE A 210 2.61 -10.69 12.33
C ILE A 210 3.49 -9.67 11.58
N VAL A 211 4.23 -10.12 10.56
CA VAL A 211 5.06 -9.30 9.68
C VAL A 211 4.23 -8.24 8.95
N THR A 212 2.93 -8.46 8.77
CA THR A 212 1.99 -7.46 8.24
C THR A 212 1.50 -6.48 9.31
N ALA A 213 1.19 -6.97 10.51
CA ALA A 213 0.63 -6.18 11.60
C ALA A 213 1.64 -5.20 12.22
N ILE A 214 2.90 -5.61 12.40
CA ILE A 214 3.95 -4.78 13.04
C ILE A 214 4.15 -3.45 12.28
N PRO A 215 4.38 -3.44 10.95
CA PRO A 215 4.50 -2.19 10.19
C PRO A 215 3.27 -1.29 10.33
N LEU A 216 2.07 -1.87 10.36
CA LEU A 216 0.82 -1.11 10.50
C LEU A 216 0.74 -0.41 11.87
N MET A 217 1.15 -1.09 12.94
CA MET A 217 1.22 -0.49 14.27
C MET A 217 2.24 0.65 14.34
N LEU A 218 3.44 0.42 13.78
CA LEU A 218 4.51 1.43 13.70
C LEU A 218 4.07 2.63 12.85
N PHE A 219 3.41 2.37 11.73
CA PHE A 219 2.83 3.40 10.86
C PHE A 219 1.77 4.20 11.58
N ASN A 220 0.83 3.55 12.29
CA ASN A 220 -0.20 4.26 13.04
C ASN A 220 0.40 5.15 14.13
N ALA A 221 1.40 4.65 14.87
CA ALA A 221 2.14 5.44 15.85
C ALA A 221 2.90 6.63 15.21
N ALA A 222 3.38 6.48 13.97
CA ALA A 222 4.00 7.55 13.23
C ALA A 222 2.98 8.57 12.70
N ALA A 223 1.85 8.12 12.16
CA ALA A 223 0.83 8.93 11.52
C ALA A 223 0.19 9.95 12.47
N ILE A 224 0.01 9.59 13.75
CA ILE A 224 -0.52 10.52 14.76
C ILE A 224 0.52 11.50 15.30
N ARG A 225 1.83 11.27 15.07
CA ARG A 225 2.94 12.07 15.63
C ARG A 225 3.68 12.90 14.58
N LEU A 226 3.51 12.59 13.31
CA LEU A 226 4.22 13.24 12.21
C LEU A 226 3.26 14.08 11.37
N PRO A 227 3.72 15.22 10.85
CA PRO A 227 2.93 15.95 9.85
C PRO A 227 2.74 15.09 8.61
N MET A 228 1.59 15.24 7.94
CA MET A 228 1.26 14.48 6.72
C MET A 228 2.33 14.59 5.62
N SER A 229 3.05 15.72 5.53
CA SER A 229 4.16 15.87 4.60
C SER A 229 5.33 14.93 4.91
N ALA A 230 5.63 14.66 6.18
CA ALA A 230 6.67 13.72 6.56
C ALA A 230 6.25 12.27 6.26
N ILE A 231 4.99 11.91 6.53
CA ILE A 231 4.44 10.60 6.16
C ILE A 231 4.51 10.40 4.64
N GLY A 232 4.10 11.42 3.87
CA GLY A 232 4.14 11.40 2.40
C GLY A 232 5.55 11.27 1.82
N MET A 233 6.60 11.75 2.52
CA MET A 233 7.99 11.51 2.10
C MET A 233 8.47 10.11 2.48
N LEU A 234 8.15 9.64 3.69
CA LEU A 234 8.56 8.32 4.17
C LEU A 234 7.99 7.19 3.31
N GLN A 235 6.82 7.39 2.69
CA GLN A 235 6.20 6.40 1.84
C GLN A 235 7.02 6.01 0.60
N TYR A 236 7.95 6.87 0.17
CA TYR A 236 8.86 6.55 -0.95
C TYR A 236 9.92 5.51 -0.57
N LEU A 237 10.16 5.28 0.72
CA LEU A 237 11.18 4.34 1.16
C LEU A 237 10.84 2.89 0.80
N ALA A 238 9.59 2.48 0.97
CA ALA A 238 9.15 1.13 0.66
C ALA A 238 9.36 0.74 -0.83
N PRO A 239 8.84 1.49 -1.83
CA PRO A 239 9.05 1.14 -3.23
C PRO A 239 10.52 1.27 -3.66
N VAL A 240 11.30 2.18 -3.08
CA VAL A 240 12.75 2.26 -3.33
C VAL A 240 13.45 0.98 -2.86
N LEU A 241 13.16 0.51 -1.64
CA LEU A 241 13.74 -0.72 -1.13
C LEU A 241 13.31 -1.94 -1.94
N GLN A 242 12.02 -2.02 -2.32
CA GLN A 242 11.52 -3.10 -3.17
C GLN A 242 12.22 -3.11 -4.54
N PHE A 243 12.39 -1.94 -5.16
CA PHE A 243 13.14 -1.79 -6.40
C PHE A 243 14.59 -2.26 -6.25
N LEU A 244 15.28 -1.84 -5.19
CA LEU A 244 16.67 -2.24 -4.93
C LEU A 244 16.79 -3.74 -4.67
N ILE A 245 15.84 -4.35 -3.97
CA ILE A 245 15.82 -5.81 -3.74
C ILE A 245 15.58 -6.55 -5.06
N GLY A 246 14.61 -6.11 -5.86
CA GLY A 246 14.35 -6.67 -7.20
C GLY A 246 15.60 -6.62 -8.09
N LEU A 247 16.28 -5.48 -8.12
CA LEU A 247 17.48 -5.28 -8.94
C LEU A 247 18.72 -6.01 -8.41
N LEU A 248 19.07 -5.82 -7.14
CA LEU A 248 20.37 -6.22 -6.58
C LEU A 248 20.37 -7.63 -5.97
N VAL A 249 19.24 -8.07 -5.43
CA VAL A 249 19.14 -9.37 -4.72
C VAL A 249 18.49 -10.42 -5.60
N GLN A 250 17.39 -10.06 -6.27
CA GLN A 250 16.66 -10.98 -7.14
C GLN A 250 17.19 -11.00 -8.58
N GLY A 251 18.02 -10.01 -8.96
CA GLY A 251 18.67 -9.96 -10.25
C GLY A 251 17.72 -9.73 -11.43
N GLU A 252 16.58 -9.04 -11.19
CA GLU A 252 15.64 -8.72 -12.26
C GLU A 252 16.28 -7.81 -13.32
N GLU A 253 16.12 -8.20 -14.59
CA GLU A 253 16.69 -7.46 -15.71
C GLU A 253 16.11 -6.04 -15.82
N MET A 254 16.97 -5.06 -16.13
CA MET A 254 16.57 -3.67 -16.33
C MET A 254 17.02 -3.20 -17.72
N PRO A 255 16.26 -3.52 -18.78
CA PRO A 255 16.56 -3.02 -20.11
C PRO A 255 16.44 -1.48 -20.17
N PRO A 256 17.10 -0.81 -21.14
CA PRO A 256 17.12 0.66 -21.22
C PRO A 256 15.74 1.33 -21.24
N SER A 257 14.77 0.66 -21.86
CA SER A 257 13.36 1.01 -21.89
C SER A 257 12.70 1.02 -20.51
N ARG A 258 12.95 -0.01 -19.68
CA ARG A 258 12.49 -0.08 -18.29
C ARG A 258 13.09 1.04 -17.46
N TRP A 259 14.37 1.35 -17.65
CA TRP A 259 15.00 2.53 -17.05
C TRP A 259 14.32 3.84 -17.46
N ALA A 260 14.04 4.02 -18.75
CA ALA A 260 13.35 5.21 -19.24
C ALA A 260 11.97 5.39 -18.58
N GLY A 261 11.19 4.31 -18.45
CA GLY A 261 9.91 4.33 -17.73
C GLY A 261 10.05 4.75 -16.27
N PHE A 262 11.00 4.16 -15.52
CA PHE A 262 11.26 4.53 -14.13
C PHE A 262 11.71 5.98 -13.97
N LEU A 263 12.60 6.46 -14.85
CA LEU A 263 13.04 7.86 -14.85
C LEU A 263 11.86 8.82 -15.04
N LEU A 264 10.94 8.51 -15.95
CA LEU A 264 9.72 9.31 -16.13
C LEU A 264 8.85 9.33 -14.86
N VAL A 265 8.66 8.18 -14.19
CA VAL A 265 7.92 8.13 -12.92
C VAL A 265 8.63 8.90 -11.82
N TRP A 266 9.96 8.78 -11.68
CA TRP A 266 10.71 9.52 -10.68
C TRP A 266 10.67 11.03 -10.93
N LEU A 267 10.75 11.47 -12.20
CA LEU A 267 10.55 12.87 -12.57
C LEU A 267 9.14 13.34 -12.21
N ALA A 268 8.11 12.53 -12.47
CA ALA A 268 6.74 12.83 -12.06
C ALA A 268 6.62 13.00 -10.53
N LEU A 269 7.25 12.11 -9.76
CA LEU A 269 7.23 12.15 -8.30
C LEU A 269 8.00 13.34 -7.73
N VAL A 270 9.16 13.68 -8.32
CA VAL A 270 9.91 14.87 -7.95
C VAL A 270 9.08 16.13 -8.22
N ALA A 271 8.47 16.23 -9.40
CA ALA A 271 7.59 17.35 -9.75
C ALA A 271 6.40 17.48 -8.78
N LEU A 272 5.75 16.36 -8.47
CA LEU A 272 4.62 16.32 -7.53
C LEU A 272 5.04 16.73 -6.11
N THR A 273 6.16 16.19 -5.62
CA THR A 273 6.68 16.48 -4.28
C THR A 273 7.09 17.94 -4.17
N TRP A 274 7.77 18.46 -5.18
CA TRP A 274 8.23 19.85 -5.23
C TRP A 274 7.05 20.84 -5.25
N ASP A 275 6.03 20.58 -6.07
CA ASP A 275 4.82 21.41 -6.09
C ASP A 275 4.10 21.40 -4.73
N GLY A 276 3.97 20.21 -4.11
CA GLY A 276 3.37 20.08 -2.78
C GLY A 276 4.13 20.83 -1.69
N VAL A 277 5.47 20.76 -1.67
CA VAL A 277 6.30 21.49 -0.70
C VAL A 277 6.21 23.00 -0.90
N ARG A 278 6.26 23.48 -2.16
CA ARG A 278 6.12 24.91 -2.47
C ARG A 278 4.73 25.44 -2.11
N ALA A 279 3.68 24.67 -2.37
CA ALA A 279 2.30 24.99 -2.00
C ALA A 279 2.14 25.16 -0.49
N GLY A 280 2.64 24.19 0.29
CA GLY A 280 2.54 24.21 1.75
C GLY A 280 3.37 25.31 2.41
N ARG A 281 4.48 25.73 1.80
CA ARG A 281 5.28 26.88 2.28
C ARG A 281 4.57 28.21 2.03
N ARG A 282 3.93 28.39 0.87
CA ARG A 282 3.18 29.63 0.55
C ARG A 282 1.93 29.82 1.43
N ALA A 283 1.25 28.74 1.80
CA ALA A 283 0.10 28.80 2.72
C ALA A 283 0.47 29.09 4.19
N ARG A 284 1.77 29.06 4.54
CA ARG A 284 2.30 29.31 5.89
C ARG A 284 2.92 30.69 6.06
N VAL A 285 2.91 31.55 5.04
CA VAL A 285 3.30 32.95 5.21
C VAL A 285 2.15 33.64 5.97
N PRO A 286 2.35 34.10 7.22
CA PRO A 286 1.34 34.91 7.89
C PRO A 286 1.16 36.19 7.10
N GLU A 287 -0.08 36.53 6.79
CA GLU A 287 -0.45 37.87 6.37
C GLU A 287 -0.05 38.81 7.51
N THR A 288 1.11 39.47 7.39
CA THR A 288 1.54 40.51 8.30
C THR A 288 0.52 41.64 8.26
N ASP A 289 -0.24 41.76 9.35
CA ASP A 289 -1.00 42.92 9.82
C ASP A 289 -1.17 44.06 8.83
N ALA A 290 -2.25 44.03 8.05
CA ALA A 290 -2.90 45.27 7.63
C ALA A 290 -3.63 45.83 8.86
N VAL A 291 -2.91 46.65 9.64
CA VAL A 291 -3.51 47.51 10.66
C VAL A 291 -4.58 48.37 9.97
N PRO A 292 -5.84 48.37 10.42
CA PRO A 292 -6.83 49.31 9.91
C PRO A 292 -6.45 50.69 10.43
N GLU A 293 -6.08 51.60 9.53
CA GLU A 293 -5.95 53.02 9.83
C GLU A 293 -7.34 53.53 10.23
N THR A 294 -7.57 53.60 11.54
CA THR A 294 -8.77 54.20 12.13
C THR A 294 -8.69 55.71 11.98
N ALA A 295 -9.75 56.24 11.37
CA ALA A 295 -10.19 57.63 11.33
C ALA A 295 -9.61 58.61 12.36
N HIS A 296 -9.17 59.76 11.86
CA HIS A 296 -9.34 61.06 12.49
C HIS A 296 -9.71 62.11 11.44
#